data_AF-A0A7J8USR5-F1
#
_entry.id   AF-A0A7J8USR5-F1
#
_cell.length_a   1.000
_cell.length_b   1.000
_cell.length_c   1.000
_cell.angle_alpha   90.00
_cell.angle_beta   90.00
_cell.angle_gamma   90.00
#
_symmetry.space_group_name_H-M   'P 1'
#
loop_
_entity.id
_entity.type
_entity.pdbx_description
1 polymer ?
#
loop_
_entity_poly.entity_id
_entity_poly.type
_entity_poly.pdbx_seq_one_letter_code
_entity_poly.pdbx_strand_id
1 'polypeptide(L)'
;MYDFVNGAPNNISVDTQPAIGTQVSILEHGWAVQVIFQDTSTVGTEKHPIHLHGFSFYLLGTGLGNYNSSTALLNLYDPPYRNTVGMWFMHYHLEVHTTWGLSMAFLVKNGKGKMQNLPPLPPDLPLC
;
A
#
# COMPACT_ATOMS: atom_id res chain seq x y z
N MET A 1 -4.01 -0.07 -12.96
CA MET A 1 -4.34 0.71 -11.75
C MET A 1 -5.25 -0.17 -10.91
N TYR A 2 -4.81 -0.57 -9.71
CA TYR A 2 -5.67 -1.29 -8.78
C TYR A 2 -6.38 -0.25 -7.92
N ASP A 3 -7.71 -0.24 -7.95
CA ASP A 3 -8.54 0.65 -7.14
C ASP A 3 -9.15 -0.17 -6.00
N PHE A 4 -8.61 0.03 -4.79
CA PHE A 4 -9.09 -0.63 -3.57
C PHE A 4 -10.14 0.21 -2.84
N VAL A 5 -10.39 1.43 -3.33
CA VAL A 5 -11.34 2.37 -2.74
C VAL A 5 -12.72 2.16 -3.39
N ASN A 6 -12.79 1.61 -4.60
CA ASN A 6 -14.03 1.28 -5.32
C ASN A 6 -15.07 2.41 -5.28
N GLY A 7 -14.62 3.65 -5.46
CA GLY A 7 -15.49 4.82 -5.39
C GLY A 7 -16.09 5.10 -4.00
N ALA A 8 -15.46 4.65 -2.91
CA ALA A 8 -15.88 4.97 -1.54
C ALA A 8 -16.07 6.49 -1.42
N PRO A 9 -17.27 6.97 -1.08
CA PRO A 9 -17.53 8.39 -1.04
C PRO A 9 -16.75 9.01 0.11
N ASN A 10 -16.23 10.22 -0.12
CA ASN A 10 -15.72 11.10 0.93
C ASN A 10 -16.87 11.67 1.79
N ASN A 11 -17.96 10.92 2.00
CA ASN A 11 -19.14 11.35 2.72
C ASN A 11 -19.58 10.27 3.73
N ILE A 12 -19.74 10.70 4.98
CA ILE A 12 -19.97 9.88 6.18
C ILE A 12 -21.25 9.02 6.16
N SER A 13 -22.14 9.25 5.19
CA SER A 13 -23.45 8.62 5.09
C SER A 13 -23.52 7.37 4.19
N VAL A 14 -22.39 6.94 3.61
CA VAL A 14 -22.32 5.71 2.79
C VAL A 14 -21.43 4.71 3.52
N ASP A 15 -21.86 3.45 3.55
CA ASP A 15 -21.14 2.37 4.23
C ASP A 15 -19.71 2.22 3.67
N THR A 16 -18.75 2.69 4.44
CA THR A 16 -17.30 2.56 4.20
C THR A 16 -16.70 1.41 4.99
N GLN A 17 -17.52 0.52 5.57
CA GLN A 17 -16.99 -0.60 6.33
C GLN A 17 -16.15 -1.50 5.41
N PRO A 18 -14.95 -1.92 5.85
CA PRO A 18 -14.17 -2.86 5.08
C PRO A 18 -14.95 -4.17 4.95
N ALA A 19 -14.91 -4.78 3.77
CA ALA A 19 -15.41 -6.14 3.61
C ALA A 19 -14.58 -7.08 4.48
N ILE A 20 -15.24 -7.98 5.22
CA ILE A 20 -14.54 -9.02 5.99
C ILE A 20 -13.90 -9.99 4.99
N GLY A 21 -12.57 -10.01 4.95
CA GLY A 21 -11.84 -10.93 4.10
C GLY A 21 -10.34 -10.71 4.08
N THR A 22 -9.64 -11.66 3.48
CA THR A 22 -8.19 -11.57 3.21
C THR A 22 -8.00 -11.59 1.70
N GLN A 23 -7.54 -10.48 1.13
CA GLN A 23 -7.30 -10.36 -0.30
C GLN A 23 -5.84 -10.03 -0.59
N VAL A 24 -5.34 -10.56 -1.70
CA VAL A 24 -3.97 -10.35 -2.17
C VAL A 24 -3.97 -9.86 -3.60
N SER A 25 -3.10 -8.90 -3.90
CA SER A 25 -2.88 -8.45 -5.27
C SER A 25 -1.74 -9.23 -5.89
N ILE A 26 -2.04 -9.98 -6.95
CA ILE A 26 -1.05 -10.81 -7.63
C ILE A 26 -0.35 -10.00 -8.72
N LEU A 27 0.97 -9.96 -8.66
CA LEU A 27 1.84 -9.24 -9.58
C LEU A 27 2.79 -10.21 -10.29
N GLU A 28 3.13 -9.91 -11.54
CA GLU A 28 4.16 -10.65 -12.25
C GLU A 28 5.56 -10.10 -11.89
N HIS A 29 6.56 -11.00 -11.86
CA HIS A 29 7.94 -10.59 -11.63
C HIS A 29 8.40 -9.56 -12.69
N GLY A 30 9.02 -8.47 -12.22
CA GLY A 30 9.62 -7.44 -13.07
C GLY A 30 8.64 -6.35 -13.53
N TRP A 31 7.39 -6.36 -13.08
CA TRP A 31 6.47 -5.25 -13.31
C TRP A 31 6.91 -3.98 -12.57
N ALA A 32 6.82 -2.85 -13.26
CA ALA A 32 6.84 -1.53 -12.63
C ALA A 32 5.41 -1.18 -12.17
N VAL A 33 5.24 -0.99 -10.87
CA VAL A 33 3.94 -0.73 -10.26
C VAL A 33 3.94 0.66 -9.62
N GLN A 34 2.96 1.48 -9.99
CA GLN A 34 2.65 2.73 -9.29
C GLN A 34 1.49 2.46 -8.33
N VAL A 35 1.67 2.85 -7.07
CA VAL A 35 0.65 2.76 -6.03
C VAL A 35 0.31 4.18 -5.58
N ILE A 36 -0.99 4.49 -5.51
CA ILE A 36 -1.50 5.76 -5.02
C ILE A 36 -2.23 5.48 -3.72
N PHE A 37 -1.74 6.05 -2.62
CA PHE A 37 -2.43 6.02 -1.32
C PHE A 37 -3.25 7.30 -1.16
N GLN A 38 -4.52 7.16 -0.81
CA GLN A 38 -5.44 8.28 -0.61
C GLN A 38 -6.17 8.10 0.71
N ASP A 39 -6.02 9.07 1.61
CA ASP A 39 -6.84 9.18 2.81
C ASP A 39 -8.28 9.55 2.41
N THR A 40 -9.26 8.91 3.05
CA THR A 40 -10.69 9.11 2.76
C THR A 40 -11.37 10.02 3.77
N SER A 41 -10.71 10.33 4.89
CA SER A 41 -11.25 11.11 6.01
C SER A 41 -12.54 10.54 6.63
N THR A 42 -12.79 9.24 6.45
CA THR A 42 -14.01 8.53 6.87
C THR A 42 -14.30 8.63 8.37
N VAL A 43 -13.27 8.51 9.21
CA VAL A 43 -13.37 8.65 10.68
C VAL A 43 -12.55 9.83 11.19
N GLY A 44 -12.25 10.78 10.30
CA GLY A 44 -11.28 11.85 10.48
C GLY A 44 -10.10 11.70 9.54
N THR A 45 -9.45 12.83 9.22
CA THR A 45 -8.21 12.84 8.44
C THR A 45 -7.04 12.48 9.35
N GLU A 46 -6.35 11.39 9.06
CA GLU A 46 -5.15 10.98 9.78
C GLU A 46 -3.98 10.76 8.80
N LYS A 47 -2.76 10.83 9.31
CA LYS A 47 -1.57 10.48 8.54
C LYS A 47 -1.19 9.04 8.84
N HIS A 48 -1.27 8.17 7.84
CA HIS A 48 -0.93 6.76 7.97
C HIS A 48 0.49 6.48 7.43
N PRO A 49 1.46 6.10 8.29
CA PRO A 49 2.75 5.61 7.81
C PRO A 49 2.54 4.30 7.08
N ILE A 50 2.91 4.27 5.80
CA ILE A 50 2.84 3.05 4.99
C ILE A 50 4.24 2.48 4.85
N HIS A 51 4.40 1.23 5.30
CA HIS A 51 5.63 0.47 5.19
C HIS A 51 5.42 -0.72 4.23
N LEU A 52 6.40 -0.97 3.36
CA LEU A 52 6.36 -2.10 2.42
C LEU A 52 7.48 -3.09 2.75
N HIS A 53 7.09 -4.31 3.09
CA HIS A 53 8.04 -5.39 3.34
C HIS A 53 8.65 -5.89 2.02
N GLY A 54 9.95 -6.21 2.04
CA GLY A 54 10.66 -6.82 0.91
C GLY A 54 11.05 -5.87 -0.23
N PHE A 55 10.61 -4.62 -0.21
CA PHE A 55 10.89 -3.64 -1.26
C PHE A 55 11.23 -2.26 -0.69
N SER A 56 11.93 -1.47 -1.48
CA SER A 56 11.96 -0.01 -1.35
C SER A 56 11.37 0.59 -2.63
N PHE A 57 10.88 1.81 -2.54
CA PHE A 57 10.11 2.48 -3.57
C PHE A 57 10.55 3.93 -3.71
N TYR A 58 10.21 4.51 -4.86
CA TYR A 58 10.41 5.92 -5.15
C TYR A 58 9.16 6.72 -4.78
N LEU A 59 9.30 7.74 -3.94
CA LEU A 59 8.22 8.67 -3.64
C LEU A 59 8.09 9.68 -4.78
N LEU A 60 7.16 9.41 -5.70
CA LEU A 60 6.98 10.26 -6.88
C LEU A 60 6.23 11.56 -6.56
N GLY A 61 5.39 11.61 -5.53
CA GLY A 61 4.67 12.82 -5.17
C GLY A 61 3.79 12.65 -3.94
N THR A 62 3.39 13.77 -3.34
CA THR A 62 2.41 13.85 -2.26
C THR A 62 1.50 15.06 -2.51
N GLY A 63 0.30 15.05 -1.95
CA GLY A 63 -0.66 16.13 -2.13
C GLY A 63 -1.79 16.07 -1.10
N LEU A 64 -2.60 17.12 -1.09
CA LEU A 64 -3.84 17.17 -0.30
C LEU A 64 -5.04 16.99 -1.23
N GLY A 65 -6.13 16.44 -0.69
CA GLY A 65 -7.33 16.14 -1.46
C GLY A 65 -7.21 14.88 -2.31
N ASN A 66 -8.14 14.71 -3.23
CA ASN A 66 -8.21 13.51 -4.07
C ASN A 66 -7.16 13.55 -5.18
N TYR A 67 -6.53 12.40 -5.44
CA TYR A 67 -5.60 12.26 -6.56
C TYR A 67 -6.31 12.55 -7.89
N ASN A 68 -5.68 13.34 -8.75
CA ASN A 68 -6.11 13.60 -10.12
C ASN A 68 -4.91 13.46 -11.05
N SER A 69 -4.97 12.48 -11.95
CA SER A 69 -3.88 12.18 -12.88
C SER A 69 -3.54 13.31 -13.85
N SER A 70 -4.49 14.20 -14.14
CA SER A 70 -4.28 15.33 -15.06
C SER A 70 -3.54 16.50 -14.40
N THR A 71 -3.59 16.60 -13.07
CA THR A 71 -3.03 17.72 -12.32
C THR A 71 -1.91 17.29 -11.36
N ALA A 72 -1.68 16.00 -11.19
CA ALA A 72 -0.64 15.48 -10.32
C ALA A 72 0.76 15.88 -10.83
N LEU A 73 1.54 16.50 -9.95
CA LEU A 73 2.95 16.81 -10.20
C LEU A 73 3.81 15.70 -9.59
N LEU A 74 4.46 14.93 -10.46
CA LEU A 74 5.32 13.82 -10.06
C LEU A 74 6.80 14.18 -10.29
N ASN A 75 7.66 13.91 -9.31
CA ASN A 75 9.10 13.90 -9.47
C ASN A 75 9.53 12.60 -10.15
N LEU A 76 9.89 12.68 -11.43
CA LEU A 76 10.40 11.56 -12.23
C LEU A 76 11.91 11.66 -12.51
N TYR A 77 12.59 12.68 -11.96
CA TYR A 77 14.01 12.90 -12.21
C TYR A 77 14.88 12.35 -11.08
N ASP A 78 14.58 12.72 -9.83
CA ASP A 78 15.34 12.32 -8.64
C ASP A 78 14.45 12.04 -7.41
N PRO A 79 13.43 11.16 -7.53
CA PRO A 79 12.53 10.89 -6.42
C PRO A 79 13.27 10.24 -5.24
N PRO A 80 12.91 10.57 -3.99
CA PRO A 80 13.46 9.91 -2.81
C PRO A 80 13.19 8.39 -2.82
N TYR A 81 14.22 7.58 -2.57
CA TYR A 81 14.11 6.13 -2.40
C TYR A 81 13.97 5.76 -0.92
N ARG A 82 12.88 5.08 -0.55
CA ARG A 82 12.46 4.79 0.84
C ARG A 82 11.73 3.44 0.92
N ASN A 83 11.68 2.81 2.10
CA ASN A 83 10.85 1.63 2.38
C ASN A 83 9.61 1.95 3.24
N THR A 84 9.57 3.16 3.79
CA THR A 84 8.45 3.68 4.57
C THR A 84 8.19 5.11 4.12
N VAL A 85 6.93 5.43 3.87
CA VAL A 85 6.48 6.81 3.68
C VAL A 85 5.57 7.18 4.83
N GLY A 86 6.08 8.06 5.70
CA GLY A 86 5.32 8.67 6.77
C GLY A 86 5.02 10.12 6.42
N MET A 87 3.75 10.49 6.36
CA MET A 87 3.38 11.88 6.64
C MET A 87 3.44 12.01 8.17
N TRP A 88 4.35 12.81 8.73
CA TRP A 88 4.54 12.86 10.19
C TRP A 88 3.52 13.78 10.88
N PHE A 89 2.79 13.25 11.87
CA PHE A 89 2.89 13.68 13.28
C PHE A 89 2.35 12.57 14.21
N MET A 90 2.97 12.40 15.38
CA MET A 90 2.68 11.35 16.37
C MET A 90 1.40 11.62 17.18
N HIS A 91 0.58 10.59 17.41
CA HIS A 91 0.30 10.11 18.78
C HIS A 91 -0.18 8.63 18.81
N TYR A 92 -0.13 8.06 20.02
CA TYR A 92 -0.26 6.66 20.45
C TYR A 92 -1.44 5.86 19.84
N HIS A 93 -1.33 5.31 18.62
CA HIS A 93 -2.32 4.33 18.09
C HIS A 93 -1.90 3.55 16.81
N LEU A 94 -0.62 3.43 16.48
CA LEU A 94 -0.21 2.91 15.15
C LEU A 94 -0.45 1.41 14.91
N GLU A 95 -0.48 0.57 15.95
CA GLU A 95 -0.71 -0.87 15.79
C GLU A 95 -2.19 -1.18 15.51
N VAL A 96 -3.12 -0.34 15.97
CA VAL A 96 -4.56 -0.65 15.86
C VAL A 96 -4.99 -0.76 14.40
N HIS A 97 -4.49 0.11 13.53
CA HIS A 97 -4.99 0.13 12.15
C HIS A 97 -4.57 -1.14 11.43
N THR A 98 -3.41 -1.69 11.80
CA THR A 98 -2.97 -3.00 11.32
C THR A 98 -3.91 -4.10 11.83
N THR A 99 -4.29 -4.08 13.10
CA THR A 99 -5.19 -5.10 13.69
C THR A 99 -6.65 -4.95 13.24
N TRP A 100 -7.08 -3.75 12.87
CA TRP A 100 -8.38 -3.47 12.27
C TRP A 100 -8.43 -3.74 10.76
N GLY A 101 -7.30 -4.13 10.16
CA GLY A 101 -7.25 -4.62 8.79
C GLY A 101 -6.80 -3.61 7.73
N LEU A 102 -6.27 -2.44 8.12
CA LEU A 102 -5.58 -1.52 7.20
C LEU A 102 -4.24 -2.12 6.77
N SER A 103 -4.32 -3.15 5.95
CA SER A 103 -3.19 -3.94 5.47
C SER A 103 -3.44 -4.34 4.02
N MET A 104 -2.35 -4.52 3.27
CA MET A 104 -2.39 -5.01 1.90
C MET A 104 -1.22 -5.96 1.68
N ALA A 105 -1.46 -7.01 0.90
CA ALA A 105 -0.43 -7.95 0.51
C ALA A 105 -0.33 -8.01 -1.02
N PHE A 106 0.91 -7.94 -1.51
CA PHE A 106 1.25 -8.25 -2.88
C PHE A 106 1.90 -9.62 -2.95
N LEU A 107 1.38 -10.50 -3.80
CA LEU A 107 2.02 -11.76 -4.16
C LEU A 107 2.73 -11.57 -5.49
N VAL A 108 4.06 -11.51 -5.46
CA VAL A 108 4.88 -11.44 -6.67
C VAL A 108 5.17 -12.87 -7.12
N LYS A 109 4.71 -13.23 -8.33
CA LYS A 109 4.99 -14.54 -8.91
C LYS A 109 6.47 -14.71 -9.21
N ASN A 110 6.90 -15.96 -9.30
CA ASN A 110 8.22 -16.30 -9.78
C ASN A 110 8.43 -15.82 -11.23
N GLY A 111 9.65 -15.37 -11.54
CA GLY A 111 10.10 -15.05 -12.89
C GLY A 111 10.67 -16.26 -13.65
N LYS A 112 11.22 -15.99 -14.84
CA LYS A 112 11.78 -17.02 -15.73
C LYS A 112 13.18 -17.49 -15.29
N GLY A 113 13.96 -16.63 -14.65
CA GLY A 113 15.33 -16.92 -14.24
C GLY A 113 15.42 -17.68 -12.92
N LYS A 114 16.46 -18.51 -12.74
CA LYS A 114 16.69 -19.23 -11.46
C LYS A 114 16.74 -18.31 -10.24
N MET A 115 17.30 -17.11 -10.40
CA MET A 115 17.38 -16.07 -9.35
C MET A 115 16.09 -15.25 -9.17
N GLN A 116 15.04 -15.54 -9.96
CA GLN A 116 13.74 -14.87 -9.90
C GLN A 116 12.67 -15.77 -9.27
N ASN A 117 13.08 -16.89 -8.65
CA ASN A 117 12.21 -17.81 -7.95
C ASN A 117 12.48 -17.75 -6.45
N LEU A 118 11.42 -17.90 -5.64
CA LEU A 118 11.58 -18.10 -4.21
C LEU A 118 12.35 -19.41 -3.92
N PRO A 119 13.18 -19.43 -2.85
CA PRO A 119 13.78 -20.66 -2.38
C PRO A 119 12.70 -21.64 -1.86
N PRO A 120 13.00 -22.93 -1.78
CA PRO A 120 12.11 -23.90 -1.14
C PRO A 120 11.87 -23.55 0.33
N LEU A 121 10.72 -23.99 0.85
CA LEU A 121 10.31 -23.74 2.23
C LEU A 121 11.32 -24.32 3.23
N PRO A 122 11.77 -23.56 4.24
CA PRO A 122 12.58 -24.10 5.32
C PRO A 122 11.82 -25.20 6.09
N PRO A 123 12.46 -26.33 6.42
CA PRO A 123 11.79 -27.47 7.07
C PRO A 123 11.43 -27.22 8.54
N ASP A 124 11.96 -26.17 9.15
CA ASP A 124 11.85 -25.81 10.56
C ASP A 124 10.85 -24.68 10.83
N LEU A 125 10.03 -24.31 9.85
CA LEU A 125 8.99 -23.29 10.06
C LEU A 125 7.99 -23.75 11.13
N PRO A 126 7.54 -22.84 12.01
CA PRO A 126 6.48 -23.12 12.96
C PRO A 126 5.22 -23.64 12.27
N LEU A 127 4.59 -24.66 12.87
CA LEU A 127 3.28 -25.14 12.42
C LEU A 127 2.22 -24.10 12.77
N CYS A 128 1.23 -23.96 11.88
CA CYS A 128 0.06 -23.10 12.08
C CYS A 128 -0.83 -23.60 13.23
#